data_AF-A0A7Y5S092-F1
#
_entry.id   AF-A0A7Y5S092-F1
#
_cell.length_a   1.000
_cell.length_b   1.000
_cell.length_c   1.000
_cell.angle_alpha   90.00
_cell.angle_beta   90.00
_cell.angle_gamma   90.00
#
_symmetry.space_group_name_H-M   'P 1'
#
loop_
_entity.id
_entity.type
_entity.pdbx_description
1 polymer ?
#
loop_
_entity_poly.entity_id
_entity_poly.type
_entity_poly.pdbx_seq_one_letter_code
_entity_poly.pdbx_strand_id
1 'polypeptide(L)'
;MFSPRGVLLRAGVDTEHWLTLGCGEELAVFVEGGRALMSMHPVATPVRLAPRERLRLSGLLWPEAAERLADTAYVTVESMGRGQVILFASDPAWRGLFRGPSRLLTNAVLLGPGLGASPVLPW
;
A
#
# COMPACT_ATOMS: atom_id res chain seq x y z
N MET A 1 -12.10 -17.25 7.39
CA MET A 1 -11.53 -18.16 8.40
C MET A 1 -10.01 -18.38 8.26
N PHE A 2 -9.30 -17.73 7.32
CA PHE A 2 -7.83 -17.72 7.26
C PHE A 2 -7.32 -16.28 7.14
N SER A 3 -7.24 -15.61 8.29
CA SER A 3 -6.85 -14.20 8.39
C SER A 3 -5.57 -14.13 9.24
N PRO A 4 -4.39 -13.90 8.63
CA PRO A 4 -3.15 -13.77 9.39
C PRO A 4 -3.27 -12.66 10.44
N ARG A 5 -2.62 -12.85 11.58
CA ARG A 5 -2.54 -11.86 12.65
C ARG A 5 -1.07 -11.55 12.92
N GLY A 6 -0.65 -10.38 12.48
CA GLY A 6 0.72 -9.90 12.67
C GLY A 6 1.74 -10.59 11.78
N VAL A 7 1.49 -10.61 10.47
CA VAL A 7 2.43 -11.15 9.47
C VAL A 7 3.18 -10.01 8.78
N LEU A 8 4.45 -10.21 8.46
CA LEU A 8 5.20 -9.31 7.60
C LEU A 8 5.22 -9.86 6.18
N LEU A 9 4.68 -9.07 5.25
CA LEU A 9 4.63 -9.42 3.84
C LEU A 9 5.55 -8.52 3.03
N ARG A 10 6.03 -9.05 1.91
CA ARG A 10 6.76 -8.30 0.90
C ARG A 10 5.76 -7.60 0.00
N ALA A 11 6.00 -6.32 -0.29
CA ALA A 11 5.25 -5.55 -1.25
C ALA A 11 6.21 -4.94 -2.28
N GLY A 12 5.91 -5.11 -3.57
CA GLY A 12 6.60 -4.45 -4.66
C GLY A 12 6.12 -3.01 -4.85
N VAL A 13 7.03 -2.15 -5.25
CA VAL A 13 6.83 -0.70 -5.36
C VAL A 13 7.03 -0.26 -6.81
N ASP A 14 6.06 0.47 -7.34
CA ASP A 14 6.22 1.26 -8.55
C ASP A 14 7.02 2.52 -8.22
N THR A 15 8.29 2.57 -8.61
CA THR A 15 9.21 3.67 -8.28
C THR A 15 9.00 4.92 -9.14
N GLU A 16 8.19 4.84 -10.20
CA GLU A 16 7.87 5.99 -11.05
C GLU A 16 6.72 6.82 -10.49
N HIS A 17 5.89 6.23 -9.62
CA HIS A 17 4.76 6.92 -9.02
C HIS A 17 5.20 7.89 -7.91
N TRP A 18 4.69 9.12 -7.93
CA TRP A 18 5.08 10.17 -6.96
C TRP A 18 4.94 9.77 -5.48
N LEU A 19 3.95 8.92 -5.18
CA LEU A 19 3.68 8.47 -3.80
C LEU A 19 4.83 7.63 -3.22
N THR A 20 5.62 6.96 -4.05
CA THR A 20 6.65 5.99 -3.64
C THR A 20 8.06 6.58 -3.63
N LEU A 21 8.19 7.89 -3.81
CA LEU A 21 9.47 8.60 -3.76
C LEU A 21 10.24 8.25 -2.46
N GLY A 22 11.43 7.66 -2.64
CA GLY A 22 12.31 7.26 -1.55
C GLY A 22 11.95 5.95 -0.84
N CYS A 23 11.02 5.14 -1.36
CA CYS A 23 10.64 3.85 -0.77
C CYS A 23 11.50 2.65 -1.22
N GLY A 24 12.29 2.77 -2.29
CA GLY A 24 12.99 1.63 -2.90
C GLY A 24 12.04 0.73 -3.71
N GLU A 25 12.55 -0.39 -4.22
CA GLU A 25 11.78 -1.31 -5.08
C GLU A 25 10.81 -2.23 -4.31
N GLU A 26 11.08 -2.47 -3.03
CA GLU A 26 10.27 -3.37 -2.20
C GLU A 26 10.17 -2.87 -0.75
N LEU A 27 9.03 -3.16 -0.11
CA LEU A 27 8.73 -2.82 1.29
C LEU A 27 8.36 -4.05 2.10
N ALA A 28 8.74 -4.05 3.37
CA ALA A 28 8.13 -4.91 4.38
C ALA A 28 6.89 -4.21 4.94
N VAL A 29 5.72 -4.85 4.78
CA VAL A 29 4.44 -4.33 5.24
C VAL A 29 3.85 -5.23 6.31
N PHE A 30 3.37 -4.61 7.39
CA PHE A 30 2.67 -5.32 8.45
C PHE A 30 1.21 -5.51 8.07
N VAL A 31 0.73 -6.76 8.11
CA VAL A 31 -0.63 -7.10 7.72
C VAL A 31 -1.33 -7.82 8.86
N GLU A 32 -2.52 -7.33 9.17
CA GLU A 32 -3.48 -7.96 10.07
C GLU A 32 -4.80 -8.13 9.33
N GLY A 33 -5.38 -9.32 9.45
CA GLY A 33 -6.65 -9.63 8.81
C GLY A 33 -6.50 -10.26 7.43
N GLY A 34 -7.62 -10.30 6.71
CA GLY A 34 -7.73 -10.98 5.41
C GLY A 34 -8.39 -10.13 4.33
N ARG A 35 -8.24 -8.80 4.39
CA ARG A 35 -8.74 -7.93 3.33
C ARG A 35 -7.79 -8.03 2.13
N ALA A 36 -8.28 -8.62 1.05
CA ALA A 36 -7.62 -8.61 -0.25
C ALA A 36 -8.27 -7.51 -1.08
N LEU A 37 -7.51 -6.46 -1.39
CA LEU A 37 -8.01 -5.34 -2.18
C LEU A 37 -7.52 -5.49 -3.62
N MET A 38 -8.43 -5.29 -4.57
CA MET A 38 -8.11 -5.24 -5.98
C MET A 38 -8.42 -3.84 -6.50
N SER A 39 -7.63 -3.41 -7.47
CA SER A 39 -7.84 -2.17 -8.20
C SER A 39 -8.28 -2.47 -9.63
N MET A 40 -9.08 -1.58 -10.19
CA MET A 40 -9.48 -1.62 -11.60
C MET A 40 -9.02 -0.34 -12.25
N HIS A 41 -8.57 -0.42 -13.51
CA HIS A 41 -8.29 0.78 -14.31
C HIS A 41 -9.51 1.73 -14.26
N PRO A 42 -9.34 3.03 -13.97
CA PRO A 42 -8.09 3.81 -13.98
C PRO A 42 -7.37 3.98 -12.62
N VAL A 43 -7.71 3.23 -11.57
CA VAL A 43 -7.10 3.35 -10.23
C VAL A 43 -5.62 2.98 -10.26
N ALA A 44 -4.74 3.90 -9.85
CA ALA A 44 -3.32 3.63 -9.73
C ALA A 44 -3.03 2.74 -8.51
N THR A 45 -2.07 1.83 -8.63
CA THR A 45 -1.68 0.89 -7.56
C THR A 45 -0.17 0.96 -7.33
N PRO A 46 0.33 2.01 -6.65
CA PRO A 46 1.77 2.24 -6.53
C PRO A 46 2.49 1.17 -5.71
N VAL A 47 1.76 0.43 -4.87
CA VAL A 47 2.32 -0.65 -4.07
C VAL A 47 1.39 -1.86 -4.11
N ARG A 48 1.96 -3.01 -4.49
CA ARG A 48 1.25 -4.30 -4.60
C ARG A 48 1.94 -5.33 -3.74
N LEU A 49 1.18 -6.22 -3.10
CA LEU A 49 1.76 -7.36 -2.41
C LEU A 49 2.47 -8.27 -3.42
N ALA A 50 3.62 -8.83 -3.02
CA ALA A 50 4.44 -9.62 -3.91
C ALA A 50 3.75 -10.95 -4.31
N PRO A 51 4.23 -11.62 -5.38
CA PRO A 51 3.74 -12.95 -5.75
C PRO A 51 3.89 -13.95 -4.60
N ARG A 52 2.99 -14.93 -4.57
CA ARG A 52 2.84 -15.93 -3.51
C ARG A 52 4.16 -16.57 -3.08
N GLU A 53 5.04 -16.88 -4.02
CA GLU A 53 6.30 -17.61 -3.83
C GLU A 53 7.27 -16.85 -2.92
N ARG A 54 7.17 -15.51 -2.88
CA ARG A 54 8.06 -14.61 -2.14
C ARG A 54 7.32 -13.65 -1.19
N LEU A 55 6.01 -13.87 -1.00
CA LEU A 55 5.11 -12.96 -0.28
C LEU A 55 5.45 -12.88 1.22
N ARG A 56 5.75 -14.00 1.88
CA ARG A 56 5.99 -14.05 3.33
C ARG A 56 7.42 -13.67 3.68
N LEU A 57 7.59 -12.61 4.48
CA LEU A 57 8.87 -12.28 5.10
C LEU A 57 8.99 -12.91 6.50
N SER A 58 7.96 -12.77 7.33
CA SER A 58 7.92 -13.36 8.67
C SER A 58 6.50 -13.57 9.17
N GLY A 59 6.35 -14.31 10.27
CA GLY A 59 5.05 -14.60 10.88
C GLY A 59 4.35 -15.83 10.28
N LEU A 60 3.18 -16.17 10.85
CA LEU A 60 2.39 -17.31 10.41
C LEU A 60 1.47 -16.90 9.26
N LEU A 61 1.69 -17.47 8.08
CA LEU A 61 0.86 -17.28 6.89
C LEU A 61 0.44 -18.64 6.34
N TRP A 62 -0.87 -18.91 6.40
CA TRP A 62 -1.46 -20.11 5.79
C TRP A 62 -1.40 -20.04 4.26
N PRO A 63 -1.22 -21.16 3.56
CA PRO A 63 -1.20 -21.20 2.10
C PRO A 63 -2.42 -20.52 1.46
N GLU A 64 -3.61 -20.74 2.00
CA GLU A 64 -4.88 -20.17 1.51
C GLU A 64 -4.93 -18.65 1.71
N ALA A 65 -4.32 -18.16 2.79
CA ALA A 65 -4.18 -16.72 3.02
C ALA A 65 -3.13 -16.11 2.08
N ALA A 66 -2.04 -16.82 1.79
CA ALA A 66 -1.04 -16.40 0.82
C ALA A 66 -1.64 -16.30 -0.59
N GLU A 67 -2.40 -17.31 -1.02
CA GLU A 67 -3.10 -17.33 -2.31
C GLU A 67 -4.03 -16.13 -2.48
N ARG A 68 -4.78 -15.81 -1.43
CA ARG A 68 -5.76 -14.72 -1.46
C ARG A 68 -5.11 -13.33 -1.40
N LEU A 69 -3.93 -13.21 -0.80
CA LEU A 69 -3.24 -11.91 -0.61
C LEU A 69 -2.20 -11.62 -1.70
N ALA A 70 -1.68 -12.63 -2.38
CA ALA A 70 -0.72 -12.45 -3.45
C ALA A 70 -1.26 -11.50 -4.53
N ASP A 71 -0.39 -10.62 -5.03
CA ASP A 71 -0.69 -9.67 -6.11
C ASP A 71 -1.84 -8.70 -5.84
N THR A 72 -2.35 -8.64 -4.60
CA THR A 72 -3.37 -7.67 -4.20
C THR A 72 -2.79 -6.27 -4.00
N ALA A 73 -3.61 -5.25 -4.15
CA ALA A 73 -3.21 -3.87 -3.92
C ALA A 73 -2.93 -3.65 -2.43
N TYR A 74 -1.75 -3.10 -2.12
CA TYR A 74 -1.42 -2.62 -0.79
C TYR A 74 -1.77 -1.13 -0.63
N VAL A 75 -1.45 -0.33 -1.66
CA VAL A 75 -1.85 1.08 -1.74
C VAL A 75 -2.50 1.35 -3.09
N THR A 76 -3.64 2.03 -3.06
CA THR A 76 -4.31 2.53 -4.27
C THR A 76 -4.48 4.04 -4.20
N VAL A 77 -4.47 4.68 -5.37
CA VAL A 77 -4.71 6.11 -5.53
C VAL A 77 -5.79 6.30 -6.60
N GLU A 78 -6.87 6.97 -6.22
CA GLU A 78 -8.01 7.24 -7.11
C GLU A 78 -8.36 8.72 -7.07
N SER A 79 -8.55 9.33 -8.25
CA SER A 79 -9.01 10.72 -8.33
C SER A 79 -10.50 10.81 -8.01
N MET A 80 -10.89 11.78 -7.17
CA MET A 80 -12.29 12.01 -6.82
C MET A 80 -12.59 13.51 -6.85
N GLY A 81 -13.29 13.94 -7.90
CA GLY A 81 -13.54 15.36 -8.16
C GLY A 81 -12.23 16.13 -8.34
N ARG A 82 -11.96 17.06 -7.41
CA ARG A 82 -10.72 17.87 -7.38
C ARG A 82 -9.67 17.34 -6.40
N GLY A 83 -9.98 16.25 -5.71
CA GLY A 83 -9.09 15.60 -4.75
C GLY A 83 -8.73 14.19 -5.20
N GLN A 84 -8.23 13.44 -4.24
CA GLN A 84 -7.91 12.02 -4.42
C GLN A 84 -8.17 11.26 -3.13
N VAL A 85 -8.40 9.96 -3.29
CA VAL A 85 -8.50 8.98 -2.22
C VAL A 85 -7.25 8.09 -2.31
N ILE A 86 -6.48 8.07 -1.23
CA ILE A 86 -5.33 7.19 -1.06
C ILE A 86 -5.70 6.15 -0.02
N LEU A 87 -5.80 4.89 -0.43
CA LEU A 87 -6.22 3.79 0.44
C LEU A 87 -5.04 2.88 0.75
N PHE A 88 -4.84 2.59 2.03
CA PHE A 88 -3.87 1.61 2.51
C PHE A 88 -4.60 0.35 3.00
N ALA A 89 -4.13 -0.82 2.59
CA ALA A 89 -4.72 -2.11 2.98
C ALA A 89 -4.49 -2.46 4.47
N SER A 90 -3.43 -1.89 5.07
CA SER A 90 -3.15 -1.96 6.50
C SER A 90 -2.65 -0.61 7.02
N ASP A 91 -2.57 -0.46 8.33
CA ASP A 91 -2.07 0.77 8.96
C ASP A 91 -0.58 1.03 8.59
N PRO A 92 -0.28 2.11 7.83
CA PRO A 92 1.09 2.42 7.41
C PRO A 92 1.96 3.00 8.54
N ALA A 93 1.36 3.35 9.67
CA ALA A 93 2.03 3.90 10.84
C ALA A 93 1.97 2.95 12.05
N TRP A 94 1.67 1.66 11.83
CA TRP A 94 1.50 0.69 12.92
C TRP A 94 2.68 0.73 13.90
N ARG A 95 2.40 1.25 15.10
CA ARG A 95 3.35 1.48 16.20
C ARG A 95 4.64 2.25 15.80
N GLY A 96 4.65 2.95 14.67
CA GLY A 96 5.83 3.66 14.15
C GLY A 96 7.02 2.75 13.80
N LEU A 97 6.81 1.43 13.62
CA LEU A 97 7.91 0.47 13.46
C LEU A 97 8.44 0.36 12.02
N PHE A 98 7.59 0.60 11.02
CA PHE A 98 7.90 0.33 9.61
C PHE A 98 8.18 1.60 8.81
N ARG A 99 9.47 1.88 8.58
CA ARG A 99 9.92 3.09 7.87
C ARG A 99 9.36 3.23 6.45
N GLY A 100 9.23 2.13 5.71
CA GLY A 100 8.72 2.12 4.34
C GLY A 100 7.27 2.60 4.24
N PRO A 101 6.32 1.91 4.86
CA PRO A 101 4.93 2.37 4.96
C PRO A 101 4.77 3.77 5.56
N SER A 102 5.56 4.12 6.59
CA SER A 102 5.54 5.47 7.16
C SER A 102 6.02 6.55 6.18
N ARG A 103 6.98 6.23 5.29
CA ARG A 103 7.38 7.12 4.18
C ARG A 103 6.22 7.31 3.19
N LEU A 104 5.50 6.26 2.82
CA LEU A 104 4.31 6.38 1.95
C LEU A 104 3.26 7.30 2.56
N LEU A 105 2.97 7.15 3.86
CA LEU A 105 2.04 8.04 4.56
C LEU A 105 2.54 9.50 4.56
N THR A 106 3.84 9.70 4.80
CA THR A 106 4.45 11.04 4.77
C THR A 106 4.33 11.66 3.38
N ASN A 107 4.61 10.91 2.32
CA ASN A 107 4.47 11.37 0.94
C ASN A 107 3.00 11.67 0.61
N ALA A 108 2.05 10.84 1.05
CA ALA A 108 0.62 11.07 0.86
C ALA A 108 0.18 12.41 1.46
N VAL A 109 0.62 12.72 2.68
CA VAL A 109 0.25 13.96 3.39
C VAL A 109 0.94 15.18 2.79
N LEU A 110 2.25 15.10 2.52
CA LEU A 110 3.03 16.26 2.09
C LEU A 110 2.91 16.55 0.59
N LEU A 111 2.87 15.52 -0.24
CA LEU A 111 2.88 15.65 -1.70
C LEU A 111 1.50 15.48 -2.33
N GLY A 112 0.59 14.74 -1.67
CA GLY A 112 -0.74 14.43 -2.20
C GLY A 112 -1.54 15.65 -2.66
N PRO A 113 -1.61 16.75 -1.90
CA PRO A 113 -2.37 17.93 -2.33
C PRO A 113 -1.89 18.55 -3.66
N GLY A 114 -0.62 18.39 -4.01
CA GLY A 114 -0.02 18.97 -5.22
C GLY A 114 0.17 18.01 -6.39
N LEU A 115 0.35 16.70 -6.12
CA LEU A 115 0.71 15.72 -7.16
C LEU A 115 -0.41 14.77 -7.58
N GLY A 116 -1.52 14.71 -6.84
CA GLY A 116 -2.69 13.92 -7.25
C GLY A 116 -4.04 14.59 -6.96
N ALA A 117 -4.03 15.89 -6.65
CA ALA A 117 -5.23 16.70 -6.48
C ALA A 117 -5.08 18.01 -7.25
N SER A 118 -6.19 18.70 -7.48
CA SER A 118 -6.24 20.02 -8.12
C SER A 118 -7.01 21.00 -7.21
N PRO A 119 -6.44 21.37 -6.06
CA PRO A 119 -7.13 22.25 -5.10
C PRO A 119 -7.46 23.62 -5.71
N VAL A 120 -8.56 24.24 -5.29
CA VAL A 120 -8.76 25.68 -5.53
C VAL A 120 -7.91 26.40 -4.51
N LEU A 121 -6.95 27.19 -4.97
CA LEU A 121 -6.27 28.14 -4.11
C LEU A 121 -7.03 29.48 -4.16
N PRO A 122 -7.31 30.11 -3.02
CA PRO A 122 -8.09 31.35 -2.96
C PRO A 122 -7.29 32.61 -3.35
N TRP A 123 -6.05 32.46 -3.80
CA TRP A 123 -5.13 33.53 -4.15
C TRP A 123 -4.60 33.35 -5.58
#